data_AF-A0A848ZKQ2-F1
#
_entry.id   AF-A0A848ZKQ2-F1
#
_cell.length_a   1.000
_cell.length_b   1.000
_cell.length_c   1.000
_cell.angle_alpha   90.00
_cell.angle_beta   90.00
_cell.angle_gamma   90.00
#
_symmetry.space_group_name_H-M   'P 1'
#
loop_
_entity.id
_entity.type
_entity.pdbx_description
1 polymer ?
#
loop_
_entity_poly.entity_id
_entity_poly.type
_entity_poly.pdbx_seq_one_letter_code
_entity_poly.pdbx_strand_id
1 'polypeptide(L)' 'DVTHSLQQPNQSSGVTGGRPALISTISRAGIAAGVDGIFMETHFDPANAKSDGANMLPLDQLELLLTQLVALRKTVTGFE' A
#
# COMPACT_ATOMS: atom_id res chain seq x y z
N ASP A 1 -3.11 -6.16 -4.39
CA ASP A 1 -2.40 -6.17 -3.11
C ASP A 1 -1.15 -5.32 -3.25
N VAL A 2 -1.10 -4.16 -2.59
CA VAL A 2 0.04 -3.24 -2.74
C VAL A 2 1.12 -3.43 -1.68
N THR A 3 0.81 -4.05 -0.53
CA THR A 3 1.80 -4.32 0.52
C THR A 3 2.69 -5.48 0.12
N HIS A 4 2.11 -6.61 -0.32
CA HIS A 4 2.90 -7.76 -0.75
C HIS A 4 3.57 -7.56 -2.12
N SER A 5 3.02 -6.73 -3.00
CA SER A 5 3.70 -6.36 -4.26
C SER A 5 5.01 -5.60 -4.05
N LEU A 6 5.21 -5.00 -2.87
CA LEU A 6 6.40 -4.24 -2.48
C LEU A 6 7.31 -5.01 -1.52
N GLN A 7 6.97 -6.27 -1.24
CA GLN A 7 7.74 -7.15 -0.38
C GLN A 7 9.09 -7.49 -1.01
N GLN A 8 10.14 -7.54 -0.19
CA GLN A 8 11.49 -7.91 -0.60
C GLN A 8 11.87 -9.25 0.05
N PRO A 9 11.50 -10.38 -0.58
CA PRO A 9 11.78 -11.71 -0.05
C PRO A 9 13.28 -12.01 0.04
N ASN A 10 13.64 -13.08 0.76
CA ASN A 10 14.99 -13.64 0.84
C ASN A 10 16.07 -12.72 1.42
N GLN A 11 15.74 -11.97 2.48
CA GLN A 11 16.73 -11.18 3.21
C GLN A 11 17.66 -12.08 4.04
N SER A 12 18.93 -11.67 4.16
CA SER A 12 19.96 -12.40 4.90
C SER A 12 19.68 -12.53 6.40
N SER A 13 18.80 -11.70 6.97
CA SER A 13 18.40 -11.74 8.38
C SER A 13 17.28 -12.74 8.70
N GLY A 14 16.70 -13.40 7.70
CA GLY A 14 15.56 -14.32 7.87
C GLY A 14 14.19 -13.63 8.07
N VAL A 15 14.15 -12.30 8.12
CA VAL A 15 12.91 -11.50 8.16
C VAL A 15 12.69 -10.83 6.81
N THR A 16 11.50 -10.96 6.25
CA THR A 16 11.17 -10.35 4.97
C THR A 16 11.18 -8.82 5.06
N GLY A 17 11.86 -8.16 4.11
CA GLY A 17 11.89 -6.70 4.00
C GLY A 17 10.72 -6.18 3.15
N GLY A 18 10.64 -4.86 2.99
CA GLY A 18 9.58 -4.21 2.23
C GLY A 18 9.93 -2.78 1.82
N ARG A 19 9.16 -2.23 0.88
CA ARG A 19 9.27 -0.82 0.46
C ARG A 19 7.98 -0.04 0.75
N PRO A 20 7.60 0.15 2.03
CA PRO A 20 6.30 0.74 2.40
C PRO A 20 6.16 2.19 1.91
N ALA A 21 7.27 2.91 1.75
CA ALA A 21 7.30 4.25 1.16
C ALA A 21 6.73 4.30 -0.29
N LEU A 22 6.69 3.17 -1.01
CA LEU A 22 6.13 3.10 -2.36
C LEU A 22 4.64 2.72 -2.38
N ILE A 23 4.01 2.41 -1.24
CA ILE A 23 2.61 2.00 -1.17
C ILE A 23 1.70 3.01 -1.87
N SER A 24 1.83 4.30 -1.54
CA SER A 24 1.02 5.36 -2.17
C SER A 24 1.22 5.41 -3.69
N THR A 25 2.46 5.23 -4.15
CA THR A 25 2.80 5.25 -5.57
C THR A 25 2.12 4.10 -6.32
N ILE A 26 2.25 2.87 -5.81
CA ILE A 26 1.68 1.68 -6.45
C ILE A 26 0.14 1.69 -6.34
N SER A 27 -0.43 2.15 -5.23
CA SER A 27 -1.88 2.32 -5.11
C SER A 27 -2.43 3.28 -6.16
N ARG A 28 -1.79 4.45 -6.37
CA ARG A 28 -2.20 5.42 -7.39
C ARG A 28 -2.05 4.84 -8.79
N ALA A 29 -0.96 4.14 -9.07
CA ALA A 29 -0.73 3.48 -10.36
C ALA A 29 -1.83 2.45 -10.66
N GLY A 30 -2.21 1.62 -9.69
CA GLY A 30 -3.29 0.65 -9.85
C GLY A 30 -4.63 1.32 -10.15
N ILE A 31 -5.03 2.33 -9.37
CA ILE A 31 -6.28 3.07 -9.59
C ILE A 31 -6.28 3.76 -10.96
N ALA A 32 -5.17 4.40 -11.36
CA ALA A 32 -5.03 5.03 -12.67
C ALA A 32 -5.10 4.03 -13.83
N ALA A 33 -4.60 2.80 -13.63
CA ALA A 33 -4.70 1.71 -14.60
C ALA A 33 -6.09 1.06 -14.65
N GLY A 34 -7.02 1.44 -13.77
CA GLY A 34 -8.41 1.01 -13.81
C GLY A 34 -8.77 -0.18 -12.91
N VAL A 35 -7.94 -0.56 -11.93
CA VAL A 35 -8.29 -1.68 -11.02
C VAL A 35 -9.59 -1.42 -10.26
N ASP A 36 -10.37 -2.47 -10.03
CA ASP A 36 -11.63 -2.40 -9.28
C ASP A 36 -11.45 -2.19 -7.78
N GLY A 37 -10.28 -2.58 -7.25
CA GLY A 37 -9.99 -2.48 -5.84
C GLY A 37 -8.51 -2.57 -5.52
N ILE A 38 -8.16 -2.13 -4.32
CA ILE A 38 -6.84 -2.29 -3.74
C ILE A 38 -6.94 -3.12 -2.46
N PHE A 39 -5.89 -3.86 -2.17
CA PHE A 39 -5.69 -4.54 -0.89
C PHE A 39 -4.42 -3.98 -0.26
N MET A 40 -4.47 -3.73 1.05
CA MET A 40 -3.37 -3.14 1.81
C MET A 40 -3.47 -3.56 3.27
N GLU A 41 -2.33 -3.90 3.86
CA GLU A 41 -2.19 -4.12 5.29
C GLU A 41 -1.72 -2.85 6.02
N THR A 42 -2.16 -2.70 7.26
CA THR A 42 -1.82 -1.55 8.11
C THR A 42 -1.58 -1.97 9.55
N HIS A 43 -0.80 -1.17 10.28
CA HIS A 43 -0.62 -1.32 11.72
C HIS A 43 -0.40 0.04 12.37
N PHE A 44 -0.87 0.20 13.62
CA PHE A 44 -0.63 1.42 14.41
C PHE A 44 0.85 1.58 14.80
N ASP A 45 1.58 0.47 14.84
CA ASP A 45 3.01 0.40 15.14
C ASP A 45 3.69 -0.69 14.30
N PRO A 46 4.00 -0.42 13.01
CA PRO A 46 4.55 -1.44 12.11
C PRO A 46 5.85 -2.07 12.61
N ALA A 47 6.64 -1.36 13.42
CA ALA A 47 7.89 -1.89 13.98
C ALA A 47 7.66 -3.05 14.96
N ASN A 48 6.50 -3.09 15.61
CA ASN A 48 6.11 -4.14 16.56
C ASN A 48 5.02 -5.08 16.01
N ALA A 49 4.74 -5.05 14.70
CA ALA A 49 3.83 -6.00 14.07
C ALA A 49 4.41 -7.43 14.13
N LYS A 50 3.54 -8.42 14.43
CA LYS A 50 3.96 -9.83 14.58
C LYS A 50 4.31 -10.52 13.27
N SER A 51 3.87 -9.96 12.14
CA SER A 51 4.19 -10.38 10.78
C SER A 51 4.19 -9.15 9.89
N ASP A 52 4.99 -9.18 8.82
CA ASP A 52 4.95 -8.22 7.71
C ASP A 52 5.06 -6.73 8.07
N GLY A 53 5.56 -6.40 9.26
CA GLY A 53 5.70 -5.01 9.71
C GLY A 53 6.49 -4.13 8.74
N ALA A 54 7.50 -4.69 8.07
CA ALA A 54 8.29 -4.00 7.05
C ALA A 54 7.49 -3.66 5.76
N ASN A 55 6.32 -4.26 5.55
CA ASN A 55 5.47 -4.07 4.37
C ASN A 55 4.24 -3.18 4.64
N MET A 56 3.89 -2.94 5.91
CA MET A 56 2.62 -2.30 6.27
C MET A 56 2.65 -0.78 6.15
N LEU A 57 1.51 -0.19 5.80
CA LEU A 57 1.28 1.25 5.92
C LEU A 57 1.03 1.62 7.39
N PRO A 58 1.68 2.67 7.95
CA PRO A 58 1.28 3.24 9.23
C PRO A 58 -0.20 3.64 9.23
N LEU A 59 -0.96 3.23 10.25
CA LEU A 59 -2.41 3.39 10.30
C LEU A 59 -2.87 4.86 10.22
N ASP A 60 -2.09 5.77 10.78
CA ASP A 60 -2.33 7.21 10.75
C ASP A 60 -2.25 7.82 9.33
N GLN A 61 -1.61 7.14 8.37
CA GLN A 61 -1.53 7.58 6.97
C GLN A 61 -2.68 7.05 6.11
N LEU A 62 -3.47 6.09 6.62
CA LEU A 62 -4.48 5.38 5.83
C LEU A 62 -5.57 6.32 5.30
N GLU A 63 -6.13 7.18 6.16
CA GLU A 63 -7.23 8.09 5.78
C GLU A 63 -6.82 9.06 4.67
N LEU A 64 -5.65 9.69 4.80
CA LEU A 64 -5.10 10.59 3.80
C LEU A 64 -4.92 9.87 2.45
N LEU A 65 -4.37 8.66 2.48
CA LEU A 65 -4.15 7.89 1.26
C LEU A 65 -5.49 7.50 0.60
N LEU A 66 -6.45 6.95 1.35
CA LEU A 66 -7.75 6.57 0.82
C LEU A 66 -8.50 7.76 0.22
N THR A 67 -8.43 8.93 0.86
CA THR A 67 -9.01 10.18 0.35
C THR A 67 -8.45 10.54 -1.02
N GLN A 68 -7.12 10.46 -1.19
CA GLN A 68 -6.45 10.72 -2.46
C GLN A 68 -6.82 9.67 -3.52
N LEU A 69 -6.91 8.40 -3.17
CA LEU A 69 -7.24 7.32 -4.11
C LEU A 69 -8.70 7.40 -4.58
N VAL A 70 -9.64 7.77 -3.70
CA VAL A 70 -11.04 8.01 -4.09
C VAL A 70 -11.14 9.20 -5.05
N ALA A 71 -10.42 10.29 -4.78
CA ALA A 71 -10.37 11.43 -5.68
C ALA A 71 -9.84 11.02 -7.07
N LEU A 72 -8.74 10.27 -7.10
CA LEU A 72 -8.14 9.76 -8.34
C LEU A 72 -9.10 8.84 -9.10
N ARG A 73 -9.78 7.89 -8.42
CA ARG A 73 -10.75 6.99 -9.06
C ARG A 73 -11.87 7.78 -9.73
N LYS A 74 -12.45 8.77 -9.03
CA LYS A 74 -13.50 9.63 -9.59
C LYS A 74 -13.06 10.36 -10.85
N THR A 75 -11.82 10.88 -10.87
CA THR A 75 -11.26 11.54 -12.06
C THR A 75 -11.13 10.57 -13.22
N VAL A 76 -10.57 9.38 -12.99
CA VAL A 76 -10.32 8.40 -14.05
C VAL A 76 -11.62 7.83 -14.63
N THR A 77 -12.61 7.53 -13.78
CA THR A 77 -13.92 7.04 -14.23
C THR A 77 -14.77 8.12 -14.91
N GLY A 78 -14.44 9.40 -14.73
CA GLY A 78 -15.12 10.50 -15.41
C GLY A 78 -14.72 10.68 -16.87
N PHE A 79 -13.76 9.88 -17.37
CA PHE A 79 -13.34 9.87 -18.77
C PHE A 79 -14.11 8.87 -19.63
N GLU A 80 -14.88 7.98 -19.01
CA GLU A 80 -15.81 7.05 -19.67
C GLU A 80 -17.13 7.75 -20.02
#